data_AF-A0A0R3QAF9-F1
#
_entry.id   AF-A0A0R3QAF9-F1
#
_cell.length_a   1.000
_cell.length_b   1.000
_cell.length_c   1.000
_cell.angle_alpha   90.00
_cell.angle_beta   90.00
_cell.angle_gamma   90.00
#
_symmetry.space_group_name_H-M   'P 1'
#
loop_
_entity.id
_entity.type
_entity.pdbx_description
1 polymer ?
#
loop_
_entity_poly.entity_id
_entity_poly.type
_entity_poly.pdbx_seq_one_letter_code
_entity_poly.pdbx_strand_id
1 'polypeptide(L)'
;MRVFSLALSPELSDYISAHHYLFEGCTVLELGAGCTGIPGLVAAKCGAKLVIFTDHPESEEAFKILKQNCVVNNLDENCFLIKKMINAIELFHLLAGHTTFSLSMFK
;
A
#
# COMPACT_ATOMS: atom_id res chain seq x y z
N MET A 1 10.20 2.85 -8.54
CA MET A 1 9.21 2.80 -7.44
C MET A 1 8.03 3.63 -7.88
N ARG A 2 6.82 3.05 -7.92
CA ARG A 2 5.60 3.75 -8.34
C ARG A 2 4.74 3.93 -7.10
N VAL A 3 4.71 5.13 -6.56
CA VAL A 3 3.88 5.42 -5.39
C VAL A 3 2.44 5.60 -5.85
N PHE A 4 1.55 4.75 -5.35
CA PHE A 4 0.12 4.85 -5.57
C PHE A 4 -0.54 5.16 -4.24
N SER A 5 -1.04 6.37 -4.03
CA SER A 5 -1.86 6.65 -2.85
C SER A 5 -3.19 5.93 -3.02
N LEU A 6 -3.35 4.78 -2.36
CA LEU A 6 -4.58 4.01 -2.41
C LEU A 6 -5.46 4.42 -1.23
N ALA A 7 -6.60 5.07 -1.50
CA ALA A 7 -7.65 5.25 -0.49
C ALA A 7 -8.49 3.97 -0.39
N LEU A 8 -9.07 3.70 0.78
CA LEU A 8 -9.93 2.54 1.02
C LEU A 8 -11.15 2.55 0.09
N SER A 9 -11.07 1.87 -1.06
CA SER A 9 -12.21 1.61 -1.93
C SER A 9 -12.10 0.24 -2.61
N PRO A 10 -13.16 -0.60 -2.58
CA PRO A 10 -13.19 -1.85 -3.33
C PRO A 10 -12.94 -1.65 -4.83
N GLU A 11 -13.43 -0.54 -5.39
CA GLU A 11 -13.27 -0.15 -6.79
C GLU A 11 -11.80 -0.03 -7.20
N LEU A 12 -10.94 0.39 -6.26
CA LEU A 12 -9.51 0.49 -6.48
C LEU A 12 -8.82 -0.86 -6.53
N SER A 13 -9.30 -1.82 -5.74
CA SER A 13 -8.77 -3.18 -5.77
C SER A 13 -9.06 -3.84 -7.12
N ASP A 14 -10.27 -3.65 -7.65
CA ASP A 14 -10.66 -4.10 -8.99
C ASP A 14 -9.80 -3.43 -10.07
N TYR A 15 -9.54 -2.12 -9.94
CA TYR A 15 -8.68 -1.39 -10.87
C TYR A 15 -7.25 -1.95 -10.89
N ILE A 16 -6.65 -2.19 -9.72
CA ILE A 16 -5.30 -2.75 -9.60
C ILE A 16 -5.24 -4.13 -10.26
N SER A 17 -6.23 -4.97 -10.01
CA SER A 17 -6.30 -6.31 -10.61
C SER A 17 -6.44 -6.25 -12.13
N ALA A 18 -7.34 -5.41 -12.63
CA ALA A 18 -7.57 -5.22 -14.07
C ALA A 18 -6.35 -4.61 -14.80
N HIS A 19 -5.52 -3.84 -14.09
CA HIS A 19 -4.35 -3.17 -14.65
C HIS A 19 -3.05 -3.64 -13.98
N HIS A 20 -2.96 -4.92 -13.60
CA HIS A 20 -1.85 -5.48 -12.81
C HIS A 20 -0.46 -5.18 -13.41
N TYR A 21 -0.34 -5.10 -14.74
CA TYR A 21 0.89 -4.75 -15.47
C TYR A 21 1.45 -3.37 -15.08
N LEU A 22 0.64 -2.47 -14.51
CA LEU A 22 1.09 -1.20 -13.97
C LEU A 22 1.78 -1.33 -12.61
N PHE A 23 1.59 -2.44 -11.90
CA PHE A 23 2.04 -2.65 -10.53
C PHE A 23 3.14 -3.73 -10.44
N GLU A 24 3.23 -4.61 -11.43
CA GLU A 24 4.25 -5.65 -11.49
C GLU A 24 5.68 -5.07 -11.39
N GLY A 25 6.49 -5.66 -10.51
CA GLY A 25 7.87 -5.23 -10.24
C GLY A 25 7.99 -3.88 -9.51
N CYS A 26 6.88 -3.21 -9.20
CA CYS A 26 6.90 -1.89 -8.59
C CYS A 26 6.93 -1.95 -7.06
N THR A 27 7.45 -0.89 -6.44
CA THR A 27 7.21 -0.61 -5.02
C THR A 27 6.00 0.29 -4.90
N VAL A 28 5.00 -0.11 -4.11
CA VAL A 28 3.70 0.56 -3.88
C VAL A 28 3.67 1.10 -2.45
N LEU A 29 3.06 2.27 -2.23
CA LEU A 29 2.88 2.89 -0.91
C LEU A 29 1.41 3.18 -0.70
N GLU A 30 0.74 2.45 0.19
CA GLU A 30 -0.66 2.68 0.54
C GLU A 30 -0.77 3.66 1.73
N LEU A 31 -1.59 4.70 1.57
CA LEU A 31 -1.84 5.72 2.59
C LEU A 31 -3.22 5.50 3.21
N GLY A 32 -3.28 5.30 4.52
CA GLY A 32 -4.54 4.99 5.19
C GLY A 32 -5.02 3.57 4.88
N ALA A 33 -4.12 2.59 5.02
CA ALA A 33 -4.40 1.18 4.75
C ALA A 33 -5.52 0.59 5.63
N GLY A 34 -5.85 1.24 6.75
CA GLY A 34 -6.77 0.72 7.73
C GLY A 34 -6.26 -0.58 8.34
N CYS A 35 -7.20 -1.36 8.87
CA CYS A 35 -6.93 -2.73 9.29
C CYS A 35 -6.94 -3.72 8.12
N THR A 36 -7.49 -3.35 6.95
CA THR A 36 -7.75 -4.30 5.86
C THR A 36 -6.64 -4.32 4.81
N GLY A 37 -6.14 -3.16 4.38
CA GLY A 37 -5.08 -3.02 3.36
C GLY A 37 -5.38 -3.68 2.02
N ILE A 38 -6.67 -3.78 1.63
CA ILE A 38 -7.09 -4.55 0.46
C ILE A 38 -6.38 -4.08 -0.83
N PRO A 39 -6.31 -2.77 -1.14
CA PRO A 39 -5.60 -2.31 -2.33
C PRO A 39 -4.13 -2.77 -2.38
N GLY A 40 -3.38 -2.62 -1.29
CA GLY A 40 -1.99 -3.07 -1.23
C GLY A 40 -1.84 -4.59 -1.26
N LEU A 41 -2.75 -5.35 -0.64
CA LEU A 41 -2.80 -6.81 -0.74
C LEU A 41 -2.96 -7.25 -2.20
N VAL A 42 -3.89 -6.63 -2.94
CA VAL A 42 -4.10 -6.92 -4.36
C VAL A 42 -2.88 -6.51 -5.17
N ALA A 43 -2.29 -5.35 -4.93
CA ALA A 43 -1.08 -4.91 -5.62
C ALA A 43 0.08 -5.91 -5.44
N ALA A 44 0.27 -6.44 -4.24
CA ALA A 44 1.26 -7.46 -3.96
C ALA A 44 0.96 -8.78 -4.70
N LYS A 45 -0.31 -9.25 -4.68
CA LYS A 45 -0.73 -10.43 -5.46
C LYS A 45 -0.60 -10.24 -6.97
N CYS A 46 -0.68 -9.00 -7.44
CA CYS A 46 -0.46 -8.59 -8.82
C CYS A 46 1.03 -8.45 -9.19
N GLY A 47 1.95 -8.85 -8.32
CA GLY A 47 3.39 -8.89 -8.62
C GLY A 47 4.14 -7.62 -8.24
N ALA A 48 3.57 -6.72 -7.43
CA ALA A 48 4.36 -5.65 -6.84
C ALA A 48 5.53 -6.23 -6.03
N LYS A 49 6.73 -5.66 -6.25
CA LYS A 49 7.96 -6.08 -5.58
C LYS A 49 7.90 -5.83 -4.07
N LEU A 50 7.30 -4.71 -3.67
CA LEU A 50 7.22 -4.29 -2.28
C LEU A 50 5.97 -3.42 -2.08
N VAL A 51 5.19 -3.70 -1.04
CA VAL A 51 4.07 -2.85 -0.62
C VAL A 51 4.33 -2.26 0.75
N ILE A 52 4.33 -0.94 0.84
CA ILE A 52 4.50 -0.20 2.09
C ILE A 52 3.11 0.24 2.53
N PHE A 53 2.57 -0.38 3.56
CA PHE A 53 1.33 0.03 4.18
C PHE A 53 1.60 1.12 5.22
N THR A 54 0.82 2.19 5.17
CA THR A 54 0.89 3.25 6.17
C THR A 54 -0.50 3.63 6.68
N ASP A 55 -0.57 4.02 7.95
CA ASP A 55 -1.76 4.57 8.57
C ASP A 55 -1.40 5.48 9.76
N HIS A 56 -2.42 6.05 10.40
CA HIS A 56 -2.31 6.90 11.57
C HIS A 56 -1.54 6.18 12.71
N PRO A 57 -0.65 6.86 13.44
CA PRO A 57 0.24 6.23 14.43
C PRO A 57 -0.51 5.65 15.62
N GLU A 58 -1.73 6.14 15.89
CA GLU A 58 -2.61 5.65 16.96
C GLU A 58 -3.37 4.37 16.59
N SER A 59 -3.23 3.86 15.36
CA SER A 59 -3.93 2.68 14.85
C SER A 59 -3.16 1.37 15.10
N GLU A 60 -2.65 1.15 16.32
CA GLU A 60 -1.80 -0.01 16.62
C GLU A 60 -2.50 -1.36 16.39
N GLU A 61 -3.76 -1.48 16.80
CA GLU A 61 -4.59 -2.66 16.56
C GLU A 61 -4.81 -2.90 15.05
N ALA A 62 -4.96 -1.83 14.27
CA ALA A 62 -5.11 -1.93 12.83
C ALA A 62 -3.86 -2.53 12.18
N PHE A 63 -2.66 -2.14 12.62
CA PHE A 63 -1.41 -2.72 12.09
C PHE A 63 -1.26 -4.21 12.43
N LYS A 64 -1.72 -4.64 13.61
CA LYS A 64 -1.71 -6.06 14.01
C LYS A 64 -2.62 -6.87 13.08
N ILE A 65 -3.84 -6.39 12.86
CA ILE A 65 -4.82 -7.04 11.97
C ILE A 65 -4.32 -7.02 10.53
N LEU A 66 -3.78 -5.90 10.05
CA LEU A 66 -3.23 -5.78 8.72
C LEU A 66 -2.08 -6.77 8.48
N LYS A 67 -1.18 -6.92 9.46
CA LYS A 67 -0.12 -7.93 9.38
C LYS A 67 -0.69 -9.35 9.31
N GLN A 68 -1.71 -9.65 10.11
CA GLN A 68 -2.41 -10.95 10.04
C GLN A 68 -3.03 -11.16 8.66
N ASN A 69 -3.66 -10.14 8.10
CA ASN A 69 -4.23 -10.17 6.75
C ASN A 69 -3.17 -10.47 5.70
N CYS A 70 -1.96 -9.91 5.80
CA CYS A 70 -0.87 -10.28 4.90
C CYS A 70 -0.49 -11.76 5.01
N VAL A 71 -0.37 -12.28 6.24
CA VAL A 71 0.02 -13.68 6.49
C VAL A 71 -1.04 -14.65 5.97
N VAL A 72 -2.32 -14.44 6.28
CA VAL A 72 -3.40 -15.33 5.82
C VAL A 72 -3.62 -15.27 4.30
N ASN A 73 -3.17 -14.20 3.65
CA ASN A 73 -3.16 -14.06 2.19
C ASN A 73 -1.89 -14.61 1.52
N ASN A 74 -1.01 -15.26 2.28
CA ASN A 74 0.24 -15.87 1.81
C ASN A 74 1.21 -14.90 1.16
N LEU A 75 1.31 -13.67 1.69
CA LEU A 75 2.34 -12.74 1.26
C LEU A 75 3.69 -13.12 1.85
N ASP A 76 4.72 -13.06 1.00
CA ASP A 76 6.11 -13.14 1.45
C ASP A 76 6.42 -11.95 2.38
N GLU A 77 7.07 -12.21 3.50
CA GLU A 77 7.43 -11.19 4.48
C GLU A 77 8.40 -10.13 3.93
N ASN A 78 9.13 -10.45 2.86
CA ASN A 78 10.00 -9.52 2.15
C ASN A 78 9.25 -8.63 1.15
N CYS A 79 7.99 -8.95 0.86
CA CYS A 79 7.17 -8.23 -0.11
C CYS A 79 6.30 -7.13 0.54
N PHE A 80 6.32 -6.95 1.86
CA PHE A 80 5.60 -5.85 2.49
C PHE A 80 6.29 -5.24 3.72
N LEU A 81 5.98 -3.98 3.99
CA LEU A 81 6.35 -3.25 5.20
C LEU A 81 5.12 -2.54 5.75
N ILE A 82 5.01 -2.47 7.08
CA ILE A 82 3.98 -1.68 7.75
C ILE A 82 4.68 -0.57 8.53
N LYS A 83 4.31 0.69 8.28
CA LYS A 83 4.91 1.87 8.90
C LYS A 83 3.83 2.79 9.46
N LYS A 84 4.07 3.31 10.66
CA LYS A 84 3.30 4.42 11.22
C LYS A 84 3.62 5.69 10.44
N MET A 85 2.62 6.47 10.06
CA MET A 85 2.85 7.78 9.43
C MET A 85 2.76 8.88 10.48
N ILE A 86 3.90 9.33 10.99
CA ILE A 86 3.94 10.18 12.19
C ILE A 86 3.70 11.65 11.84
N ASN A 87 4.05 12.07 10.62
CA ASN A 87 3.79 13.42 10.13
C ASN A 87 3.90 13.55 8.60
N ALA A 88 3.46 14.70 8.07
CA ALA A 88 3.55 15.02 6.64
C ALA A 88 5.00 15.14 6.12
N ILE A 89 5.98 15.37 6.99
CA ILE A 89 7.40 15.45 6.61
C ILE A 89 7.94 14.05 6.29
N GLU A 90 7.59 13.04 7.07
CA GLU A 90 7.92 11.64 6.77
C GLU A 90 7.31 11.18 5.46
N LEU A 91 6.04 11.57 5.21
CA LEU A 91 5.41 11.35 3.90
C LEU A 91 6.26 12.03 2.82
N PHE A 92 6.57 13.32 2.96
CA PHE A 92 7.41 14.04 2.00
C PHE A 92 8.78 13.41 1.78
N HIS A 93 9.46 12.86 2.78
CA HIS A 93 10.72 12.15 2.58
C HIS A 93 10.53 10.81 1.86
N LEU A 94 9.48 10.08 2.21
CA LEU A 94 9.10 8.83 1.55
C LEU A 94 8.66 9.08 0.10
N LEU A 95 8.23 10.30 -0.23
CA LEU A 95 7.83 10.71 -1.57
C LEU A 95 8.97 11.39 -2.37
N ALA A 96 9.75 12.27 -1.75
CA ALA A 96 10.76 13.10 -2.41
C ALA A 96 11.93 12.31 -2.99
N GLY A 97 12.14 11.06 -2.57
CA GLY A 97 13.11 10.15 -3.17
C GLY A 97 12.69 9.55 -4.52
N HIS A 98 11.50 9.87 -5.05
CA HIS A 98 10.89 9.10 -6.12
C HIS A 98 10.36 9.96 -7.27
N THR A 99 10.65 9.52 -8.50
CA THR A 99 10.46 10.26 -9.74
C THR A 99 9.07 10.11 -10.36
N THR A 100 8.14 9.35 -9.75
CA THR A 100 6.81 9.13 -10.33
C THR A 100 5.74 8.93 -9.25
N PHE A 101 4.88 9.93 -9.12
CA PHE A 101 3.65 9.89 -8.31
C PHE A 101 2.48 9.68 -9.23
N SER A 102 1.78 8.55 -9.09
CA SER A 102 0.47 8.39 -9.69
C SER A 102 -0.56 8.62 -8.60
N LEU A 103 -1.07 9.86 -8.51
CA LEU A 103 -2.22 10.16 -7.67
C LEU A 103 -3.46 9.69 -8.42
N SER A 104 -3.81 8.41 -8.27
CA SER A 104 -5.10 7.92 -8.75
C SER A 104 -6.17 8.30 -7.72
N MET A 105 -6.58 9.57 -7.75
CA MET A 105 -7.80 10.02 -7.08
C MET A 105 -8.97 9.51 -7.93
N PHE A 106 -9.48 8.33 -7.62
CA PHE A 106 -10.72 7.85 -8.23
C PHE A 106 -11.83 8.78 -7.73
N LYS A 107 -12.34 9.63 -8.62
CA LYS A 107 -13.54 10.43 -8.39
C LYS A 107 -14.78 9.57 -8.50
#